data_AF-A0A3N5X2W8-F1
#
_entry.id   AF-A0A3N5X2W8-F1
#
_cell.length_a   1.000
_cell.length_b   1.000
_cell.length_c   1.000
_cell.angle_alpha   90.00
_cell.angle_beta   90.00
_cell.angle_gamma   90.00
#
_symmetry.space_group_name_H-M   'P 1'
#
loop_
_entity.id
_entity.type
_entity.pdbx_description
1 polymer ?
#
loop_
_entity_poly.entity_id
_entity_poly.type
_entity_poly.pdbx_seq_one_letter_code
_entity_poly.pdbx_strand_id
1 'polypeptide(L)'
;MTEDSRQDYVRAVLAAYVGWADTPDRPRPADRVLAAQLYERDIALQIVRDALILAYARRTLRPPEAPPLPPVRSLYYFLPVIEELIKKPLPNMYIDYLKAKLKRFQAG
;
A
#
# COMPACT_ATOMS: atom_id res chain seq x y z
N MET A 1 4.25 23.81 -1.38
CA MET A 1 3.88 22.69 -0.48
C MET A 1 3.86 23.20 0.94
N THR A 2 2.73 23.10 1.65
CA THR A 2 2.61 23.50 3.06
C THR A 2 2.84 22.29 3.97
N GLU A 3 3.20 22.52 5.23
CA GLU A 3 3.36 21.46 6.25
C GLU A 3 2.05 20.68 6.46
N ASP A 4 0.90 21.36 6.38
CA ASP A 4 -0.43 20.71 6.47
C ASP A 4 -0.63 19.67 5.36
N SER A 5 -0.24 19.99 4.11
CA SER A 5 -0.32 19.03 2.99
C SER A 5 0.57 17.80 3.20
N ARG A 6 1.74 17.97 3.84
CA ARG A 6 2.64 16.86 4.17
C ARG A 6 2.03 15.97 5.25
N GLN A 7 1.49 16.56 6.30
CA GLN A 7 0.87 15.81 7.40
C GLN A 7 -0.38 15.07 6.93
N ASP A 8 -1.19 15.68 6.07
CA ASP A 8 -2.35 15.04 5.44
C ASP A 8 -1.95 13.84 4.58
N TYR A 9 -0.92 14.01 3.76
CA TYR A 9 -0.36 12.93 2.95
C TYR A 9 0.12 11.77 3.82
N VAL A 10 0.96 12.06 4.82
CA VAL A 10 1.52 11.03 5.72
C VAL A 10 0.39 10.29 6.44
N ARG A 11 -0.60 10.99 6.99
CA ARG A 11 -1.76 10.36 7.63
C ARG A 11 -2.50 9.45 6.65
N ALA A 12 -2.75 9.92 5.43
CA ALA A 12 -3.46 9.15 4.42
C ALA A 12 -2.71 7.89 3.97
N VAL A 13 -1.39 7.95 3.81
CA VAL A 13 -0.55 6.78 3.49
C VAL A 13 -0.59 5.76 4.61
N LEU A 14 -0.39 6.19 5.86
CA LEU A 14 -0.38 5.28 7.00
C LEU A 14 -1.74 4.64 7.24
N ALA A 15 -2.83 5.40 7.07
CA ALA A 15 -4.19 4.87 7.15
C ALA A 15 -4.48 3.83 6.06
N ALA A 16 -3.92 3.98 4.87
CA ALA A 16 -4.07 3.00 3.79
C ALA A 16 -3.21 1.73 3.99
N TYR A 17 -2.10 1.86 4.73
CA TYR A 17 -1.16 0.77 5.03
C TYR A 17 -1.64 -0.13 6.19
N VAL A 18 -2.26 0.46 7.23
CA VAL A 18 -2.81 -0.31 8.35
C VAL A 18 -4.17 -0.91 8.02
N GLY A 19 -4.54 -1.99 8.71
CA GLY A 19 -5.89 -2.56 8.64
C GLY A 19 -6.10 -3.62 7.55
N TRP A 20 -5.04 -4.10 6.93
CA TRP A 20 -5.09 -5.28 6.06
C TRP A 20 -4.66 -6.53 6.82
N ALA A 21 -5.15 -7.71 6.40
CA ALA A 21 -4.68 -8.98 6.92
C ALA A 21 -3.15 -9.07 6.81
N ASP A 22 -2.49 -9.56 7.85
CA ASP A 22 -1.03 -9.65 7.98
C ASP A 22 -0.26 -8.31 8.02
N THR A 23 -0.94 -7.19 8.27
CA THR A 23 -0.27 -5.89 8.53
C THR A 23 -0.33 -5.50 9.99
N PRO A 24 0.58 -4.63 10.47
CA PRO A 24 0.53 -4.15 11.84
C PRO A 24 -0.70 -3.27 12.07
N ASP A 25 -1.31 -3.37 13.26
CA ASP A 25 -2.42 -2.51 13.69
C ASP A 25 -2.02 -1.02 13.79
N ARG A 26 -0.72 -0.75 13.95
CA ARG A 26 -0.18 0.60 14.09
C ARG A 26 1.11 0.77 13.28
N PRO A 27 1.29 1.92 12.61
CA PRO A 27 2.52 2.21 11.89
C PRO A 27 3.67 2.49 12.85
N ARG A 28 4.87 2.06 12.47
CA ARG A 28 6.11 2.30 13.21
C ARG A 28 6.66 3.70 12.92
N PRO A 29 7.58 4.24 13.75
CA PRO A 29 8.25 5.50 13.44
C PRO A 29 8.91 5.51 12.05
N ALA A 30 9.56 4.40 11.66
CA ALA A 30 10.17 4.25 10.34
C ALA A 30 9.14 4.33 9.19
N ASP A 31 7.91 3.85 9.38
CA ASP A 31 6.86 3.94 8.36
C ASP A 31 6.41 5.39 8.14
N ARG A 32 6.38 6.19 9.22
CA ARG A 32 6.09 7.64 9.13
C ARG A 32 7.18 8.37 8.37
N VAL A 33 8.45 8.04 8.63
CA VAL A 33 9.61 8.61 7.93
C VAL A 33 9.51 8.27 6.44
N LEU A 34 9.21 7.03 6.08
CA LEU A 34 9.04 6.65 4.68
C LEU A 34 7.86 7.40 4.01
N ALA A 35 6.71 7.50 4.68
CA ALA A 35 5.56 8.24 4.13
C ALA A 35 5.89 9.72 3.89
N ALA A 36 6.67 10.34 4.78
CA ALA A 36 7.19 11.68 4.62
C ALA A 36 8.15 11.80 3.43
N GLN A 37 9.07 10.85 3.27
CA GLN A 37 10.01 10.80 2.14
C GLN A 37 9.28 10.64 0.79
N LEU A 38 8.17 9.89 0.75
CA LEU A 38 7.35 9.77 -0.46
C LEU A 38 6.71 11.10 -0.84
N TYR A 39 6.24 11.88 0.15
CA TYR A 39 5.74 13.24 -0.09
C TYR A 39 6.84 14.17 -0.58
N GLU A 40 8.02 14.16 0.04
CA GLU A 40 9.17 14.99 -0.33
C GLU A 40 9.70 14.68 -1.74
N ARG A 41 9.38 13.49 -2.27
CA ARG A 41 9.69 13.06 -3.64
C ARG A 41 8.55 13.34 -4.64
N ASP A 42 7.54 14.10 -4.24
CA ASP A 42 6.35 14.42 -5.04
C ASP A 42 5.60 13.18 -5.57
N ILE A 43 5.64 12.06 -4.84
CA ILE A 43 4.92 10.85 -5.24
C ILE A 43 3.44 11.05 -4.96
N ALA A 44 2.61 11.00 -6.01
CA ALA A 44 1.16 11.14 -5.88
C ALA A 44 0.56 10.12 -4.90
N LEU A 45 -0.29 10.60 -3.98
CA LEU A 45 -0.96 9.75 -2.98
C LEU A 45 -1.72 8.59 -3.60
N GLN A 46 -2.31 8.81 -4.78
CA GLN A 46 -3.02 7.79 -5.54
C GLN A 46 -2.11 6.63 -5.95
N ILE A 47 -0.88 6.91 -6.40
CA ILE A 47 0.10 5.86 -6.75
C ILE A 47 0.43 5.00 -5.53
N VAL A 48 0.62 5.62 -4.37
CA VAL A 48 0.91 4.89 -3.12
C VAL A 48 -0.26 4.00 -2.72
N ARG A 49 -1.49 4.51 -2.78
CA ARG A 49 -2.71 3.73 -2.49
C ARG A 49 -2.88 2.56 -3.45
N ASP A 50 -2.67 2.79 -4.74
CA ASP A 50 -2.79 1.75 -5.76
C ASP A 50 -1.72 0.67 -5.60
N ALA A 51 -0.50 1.05 -5.22
CA ALA A 51 0.59 0.12 -4.94
C ALA A 51 0.28 -0.75 -3.72
N LEU A 52 -0.28 -0.17 -2.65
CA LEU A 52 -0.73 -0.91 -1.49
C LEU A 52 -1.80 -1.93 -1.89
N ILE A 53 -2.86 -1.50 -2.60
CA ILE A 53 -3.94 -2.40 -3.07
C ILE A 53 -3.38 -3.54 -3.93
N LEU A 54 -2.50 -3.22 -4.88
CA LEU A 54 -1.88 -4.21 -5.75
C LEU A 54 -1.05 -5.23 -4.95
N ALA A 55 -0.26 -4.76 -4.00
CA ALA A 55 0.57 -5.61 -3.18
C ALA A 55 -0.27 -6.52 -2.26
N TYR A 56 -1.33 -5.99 -1.64
CA TYR A 56 -2.26 -6.82 -0.87
C TYR A 56 -2.93 -7.86 -1.75
N ALA A 57 -3.40 -7.48 -2.95
CA ALA A 57 -3.96 -8.44 -3.89
C ALA A 57 -2.97 -9.55 -4.27
N ARG A 58 -1.70 -9.22 -4.52
CA ARG A 58 -0.65 -10.23 -4.79
C ARG A 58 -0.43 -11.20 -3.63
N ARG A 59 -0.55 -10.72 -2.39
CA ARG A 59 -0.41 -11.55 -1.18
C ARG A 59 -1.63 -12.44 -0.96
N THR A 60 -2.83 -11.86 -1.02
CA THR A 60 -4.10 -12.56 -0.75
C THR A 60 -4.45 -13.56 -1.85
N LEU A 61 -4.17 -13.23 -3.11
CA LEU A 61 -4.49 -14.08 -4.27
C LEU A 61 -3.34 -15.01 -4.64
N ARG A 62 -2.37 -15.20 -3.74
CA ARG A 62 -1.23 -16.06 -3.97
C ARG A 62 -1.70 -17.53 -4.11
N PRO A 63 -1.15 -18.30 -5.07
CA PRO A 63 -1.50 -19.71 -5.20
C PRO A 63 -1.23 -20.49 -3.90
N PRO A 64 -2.11 -21.44 -3.51
CA PRO A 64 -1.96 -22.20 -2.27
C PRO A 64 -0.72 -23.10 -2.23
N GLU A 65 -0.17 -23.45 -3.40
CA GLU A 65 1.07 -24.23 -3.52
C GLU A 65 2.34 -23.39 -3.26
N ALA A 66 2.21 -22.07 -3.18
CA ALA A 66 3.35 -21.20 -2.96
C ALA A 66 3.73 -21.14 -1.46
N PRO A 67 5.04 -21.05 -1.12
CA PRO A 67 5.48 -20.95 0.28
C PRO A 67 4.77 -19.82 1.04
N PRO A 68 4.40 -19.98 2.32
CA PRO A 68 3.70 -18.93 3.07
C PRO A 68 4.54 -17.64 3.15
N LEU A 69 3.89 -16.48 3.12
CA LEU A 69 4.57 -15.21 3.33
C LEU A 69 4.68 -14.91 4.83
N PRO A 70 5.81 -14.37 5.30
CA PRO A 70 5.85 -13.78 6.61
C PRO A 70 4.88 -12.58 6.69
N PRO A 71 4.39 -12.24 7.89
CA PRO A 71 3.64 -11.02 8.11
C PRO A 71 4.41 -9.78 7.66
N VAL A 72 3.69 -8.77 7.16
CA VAL A 72 4.28 -7.49 6.78
C VAL A 72 4.63 -6.73 8.05
N ARG A 73 5.89 -6.30 8.18
CA ARG A 73 6.38 -5.61 9.40
C ARG A 73 6.58 -4.11 9.23
N SER A 74 6.58 -3.62 8.00
CA SER A 74 6.86 -2.22 7.68
C SER A 74 6.36 -1.83 6.29
N LEU A 75 6.04 -0.55 6.12
CA LEU A 75 5.69 0.08 4.84
C LEU A 75 6.79 -0.10 3.78
N TYR A 76 8.05 -0.23 4.18
CA TYR A 76 9.18 -0.50 3.28
C TYR A 76 8.99 -1.76 2.42
N TYR A 77 8.21 -2.74 2.89
CA TYR A 77 7.87 -3.93 2.12
C TYR A 77 7.19 -3.60 0.79
N PHE A 78 6.45 -2.49 0.73
CA PHE A 78 5.70 -2.07 -0.44
C PHE A 78 6.48 -1.17 -1.39
N LEU A 79 7.69 -0.74 -1.02
CA LEU A 79 8.50 0.17 -1.84
C LEU A 79 8.74 -0.35 -3.27
N PRO A 80 9.03 -1.65 -3.52
CA PRO A 80 9.19 -2.16 -4.88
C PRO A 80 7.93 -2.00 -5.73
N VAL A 81 6.74 -2.12 -5.13
CA VAL A 81 5.46 -1.99 -5.83
C VAL A 81 5.14 -0.52 -6.09
N ILE A 82 5.50 0.38 -5.18
CA ILE A 82 5.41 1.83 -5.41
C ILE A 82 6.30 2.22 -6.58
N GLU A 83 7.56 1.75 -6.60
CA GLU A 83 8.51 2.00 -7.69
C GLU A 83 8.03 1.44 -9.04
N GLU A 84 7.38 0.27 -9.03
CA GLU A 84 6.72 -0.31 -10.21
C GLU A 84 5.65 0.63 -10.76
N LEU A 85 4.75 1.14 -9.90
CA LEU A 85 3.63 1.97 -10.33
C LEU A 85 4.03 3.41 -10.69
N ILE A 86 5.13 3.92 -10.15
CA ILE A 86 5.73 5.17 -10.63
C ILE A 86 6.15 5.04 -12.10
N LYS A 87 6.74 3.90 -12.48
CA LYS A 87 7.19 3.65 -13.86
C LYS A 87 6.04 3.29 -14.79
N LYS A 88 5.07 2.52 -14.28
CA LYS A 88 3.94 2.01 -15.05
C LYS A 88 2.66 2.07 -14.20
N PRO A 89 1.95 3.20 -14.22
CA PRO A 89 0.67 3.32 -13.56
C PRO A 89 -0.32 2.28 -14.07
N LEU A 90 -1.17 1.78 -13.17
CA LEU A 90 -2.25 0.87 -13.55
C LEU A 90 -3.46 1.66 -14.07
N PRO A 91 -4.22 1.11 -15.02
CA PRO A 91 -5.53 1.66 -15.37
C PRO A 91 -6.47 1.63 -14.14
N ASN A 92 -7.24 2.70 -13.92
CA ASN A 92 -8.19 2.80 -12.80
C ASN A 92 -9.13 1.58 -12.70
N MET A 93 -9.63 1.10 -13.85
CA MET A 93 -10.52 -0.07 -13.94
C MET A 93 -9.88 -1.33 -13.35
N TYR A 94 -8.55 -1.48 -13.46
CA TYR A 94 -7.86 -2.63 -12.90
C TYR A 94 -7.77 -2.55 -11.38
N ILE A 95 -7.54 -1.36 -10.81
CA ILE A 95 -7.56 -1.15 -9.36
C ILE A 95 -8.95 -1.45 -8.78
N ASP A 96 -10.01 -1.00 -9.44
CA ASP A 96 -11.38 -1.25 -8.97
C ASP A 96 -11.72 -2.74 -9.03
N TYR A 97 -11.26 -3.45 -10.06
CA TYR A 97 -11.33 -4.90 -10.11
C TYR A 97 -10.59 -5.57 -8.93
N LEU A 98 -9.38 -5.13 -8.59
CA LEU A 98 -8.62 -5.68 -7.46
C LEU A 98 -9.33 -5.44 -6.13
N LYS A 99 -9.89 -4.23 -5.90
CA LYS A 99 -10.69 -3.92 -4.71
C LYS A 99 -11.91 -4.83 -4.60
N ALA A 100 -12.64 -5.04 -5.70
CA ALA A 100 -13.79 -5.93 -5.73
C ALA A 100 -13.41 -7.38 -5.42
N LYS A 101 -12.27 -7.84 -5.95
CA LYS A 101 -11.76 -9.19 -5.69
C LYS A 101 -11.33 -9.37 -4.23
N LEU A 102 -10.60 -8.41 -3.66
CA LEU A 102 -10.17 -8.44 -2.25
C LEU A 102 -11.35 -8.48 -1.27
N LYS A 103 -12.40 -7.69 -1.52
CA LYS A 103 -13.62 -7.70 -0.69
C LYS A 103 -14.27 -9.08 -0.60
N ARG A 104 -14.23 -9.87 -1.68
CA ARG A 104 -14.79 -11.23 -1.69
C ARG A 104 -13.98 -12.21 -0.84
N PHE A 105 -12.67 -12.01 -0.72
CA PHE A 105 -11.79 -12.82 0.12
C PHE A 105 -11.83 -12.43 1.60
N GLN A 106 -12.20 -11.20 1.93
CA GLN A 106 -12.38 -10.75 3.32
C GLN A 106 -13.77 -11.11 3.90
N ALA A 107 -14.74 -11.41 3.05
CA ALA A 107 -16.13 -11.70 3.45
C ALA A 107 -16.45 -13.19 3.59
N GLY A 108 -15.48 -14.08 3.34
CA GLY A 108 -15.60 -15.53 3.51
C GLY A 108 -14.59 -16.02 4.54
#